data_AF-A0ABD0MGA6-F1
#
_entry.id   AF-A0ABD0MGA6-F1
#
_cell.length_a   1.000
_cell.length_b   1.000
_cell.length_c   1.000
_cell.angle_alpha   90.00
_cell.angle_beta   90.00
_cell.angle_gamma   90.00
#
_symmetry.space_group_name_H-M   'P 1'
#
loop_
_entity.id
_entity.type
_entity.pdbx_description
1 polymer ?
#
loop_
_entity_poly.entity_id
_entity_poly.type
_entity_poly.pdbx_seq_one_letter_code
_entity_poly.pdbx_strand_id
1 'polypeptide(L)'
;KLYPPFNLTVVEKKDSELWLYWSTAKDNSCIESQVRFRTDDNVWKTTTPGVRTSFSLPFPLKKRYEFQVRARIESSCGESIFWSDWSEPVYWGSLKTKNST
;
A
#
# COMPACT_ATOMS: atom_id res chain seq x y z
N LYS A 1 13.42 0.36 14.85
CA LYS A 1 12.76 0.19 13.52
C LYS A 1 11.56 -0.73 13.70
N LEU A 2 10.39 -0.42 13.12
CA LEU A 2 9.20 -1.29 13.18
C LEU A 2 9.31 -2.47 12.21
N TYR A 3 8.56 -3.54 12.47
CA TYR A 3 8.30 -4.57 11.48
C TYR A 3 7.44 -4.01 10.33
N PRO A 4 7.67 -4.44 9.08
CA PRO A 4 6.82 -4.07 7.97
C PRO A 4 5.37 -4.49 8.20
N PRO A 5 4.40 -3.73 7.68
CA PRO A 5 3.02 -4.19 7.56
C PRO A 5 2.93 -5.54 6.85
N PHE A 6 1.95 -6.36 7.25
CA PHE A 6 1.77 -7.72 6.74
C PHE A 6 0.29 -8.01 6.47
N ASN A 7 -0.01 -9.20 5.91
CA ASN A 7 -1.36 -9.61 5.50
C ASN A 7 -2.04 -8.60 4.54
N LEU A 8 -1.28 -8.07 3.59
CA LEU A 8 -1.81 -7.14 2.61
C LEU A 8 -2.87 -7.83 1.76
N THR A 9 -4.07 -7.23 1.71
CA THR A 9 -5.19 -7.73 0.90
C THR A 9 -5.75 -6.60 0.07
N VAL A 10 -5.99 -6.86 -1.22
CA VAL A 10 -6.66 -5.93 -2.12
C VAL A 10 -8.04 -6.49 -2.47
N VAL A 11 -9.06 -5.67 -2.34
CA VAL A 11 -10.43 -6.00 -2.75
C VAL A 11 -10.97 -4.91 -3.67
N GLU A 12 -11.66 -5.33 -4.73
CA GLU A 12 -12.47 -4.43 -5.54
C GLU A 12 -13.84 -4.24 -4.88
N LYS A 13 -14.22 -2.99 -4.66
CA LYS A 13 -15.56 -2.62 -4.19
C LYS A 13 -16.38 -2.03 -5.34
N LYS A 14 -17.65 -1.75 -5.04
CA LYS A 14 -18.56 -1.06 -5.96
C LYS A 14 -17.92 0.24 -6.48
N ASP A 15 -18.34 0.67 -7.66
CA ASP A 15 -17.87 1.90 -8.32
C ASP A 15 -16.42 1.86 -8.81
N SER A 16 -15.87 0.67 -9.09
CA SER A 16 -14.50 0.48 -9.60
C SER A 16 -13.45 1.07 -8.66
N GLU A 17 -13.58 0.83 -7.36
CA GLU A 17 -12.63 1.30 -6.35
C GLU A 17 -11.84 0.13 -5.78
N LEU A 18 -10.51 0.24 -5.74
CA LEU A 18 -9.66 -0.74 -5.07
C LEU A 18 -9.40 -0.31 -3.64
N TRP A 19 -9.57 -1.26 -2.73
CA TRP A 19 -9.30 -1.11 -1.32
C TRP A 19 -8.16 -2.03 -0.91
N LEU A 20 -7.08 -1.43 -0.43
CA LEU A 20 -5.95 -2.10 0.19
C LEU A 20 -6.14 -2.10 1.71
N TYR A 21 -5.96 -3.26 2.33
CA TYR A 21 -5.96 -3.47 3.78
C TYR A 21 -4.66 -4.12 4.22
N TRP A 22 -4.19 -3.81 5.44
CA TRP A 22 -3.01 -4.43 6.04
C TRP A 22 -3.11 -4.49 7.56
N SER A 23 -2.24 -5.29 8.17
CA SER A 23 -2.06 -5.39 9.62
C SER A 23 -0.69 -4.86 10.05
N THR A 24 -0.60 -4.40 11.30
CA THR A 24 0.63 -3.94 11.95
C THR A 24 0.92 -4.79 13.18
N ALA A 25 2.19 -4.90 13.58
CA ALA A 25 2.61 -5.75 14.71
C ALA A 25 2.24 -5.19 16.10
N LYS A 26 1.80 -3.93 16.16
CA LYS A 26 1.48 -3.20 17.40
C LYS A 26 0.22 -2.36 17.21
N ASP A 27 -0.29 -1.89 18.33
CA ASP A 27 -1.46 -1.01 18.43
C ASP A 27 -1.40 0.16 17.45
N ASN A 28 -2.56 0.43 16.84
CA ASN A 28 -2.65 1.20 15.60
C ASN A 28 -2.51 2.71 15.83
N SER A 29 -2.78 3.22 17.05
CA SER A 29 -2.88 4.67 17.33
C SER A 29 -1.57 5.44 17.15
N CYS A 30 -0.44 4.79 17.41
CA CYS A 30 0.90 5.40 17.28
C CYS A 30 1.60 5.05 15.97
N ILE A 31 0.94 4.33 15.05
CA ILE A 31 1.57 3.84 13.82
C ILE A 31 0.95 4.55 12.64
N GLU A 32 1.77 5.32 11.93
CA GLU A 32 1.40 5.82 10.63
C GLU A 32 1.97 4.96 9.51
N SER A 33 1.16 4.79 8.48
CA SER A 33 1.46 3.96 7.31
C SER A 33 1.57 4.82 6.06
N GLN A 34 2.57 4.51 5.24
CA GLN A 34 2.74 5.06 3.91
C GLN A 34 2.58 3.96 2.88
N VAL A 35 1.74 4.23 1.88
CA VAL A 35 1.50 3.30 0.78
C VAL A 35 2.29 3.79 -0.42
N ARG A 36 2.96 2.87 -1.10
CA ARG A 36 3.41 3.08 -2.48
C ARG A 36 2.71 2.13 -3.41
N PHE A 37 2.37 2.61 -4.60
CA PHE A 37 1.78 1.79 -5.64
C PHE A 37 2.31 2.19 -7.00
N ARG A 38 2.35 1.23 -7.93
CA ARG A 38 2.68 1.48 -9.34
C ARG A 38 1.71 0.70 -10.21
N THR A 39 1.54 1.17 -11.45
CA THR A 39 0.82 0.43 -12.48
C THR A 39 1.76 -0.07 -13.56
N ASP A 40 1.23 -0.41 -14.74
CA ASP A 40 2.00 -0.84 -15.91
C ASP A 40 3.09 0.16 -16.34
N ASP A 41 2.95 1.43 -15.96
CA ASP A 41 3.93 2.51 -16.15
C ASP A 41 5.18 2.39 -15.27
N ASN A 42 5.18 1.47 -14.30
CA ASN A 42 6.31 1.14 -13.43
C ASN A 42 6.88 2.32 -12.60
N VAL A 43 6.13 3.43 -12.52
CA VAL A 43 6.49 4.60 -11.70
C VAL A 43 5.79 4.49 -10.35
N TRP A 44 6.59 4.51 -9.28
CA TRP A 44 6.05 4.51 -7.92
C TRP A 44 5.37 5.83 -7.58
N LYS A 45 4.10 5.74 -7.16
CA LYS A 45 3.34 6.80 -6.52
C LYS A 45 3.27 6.52 -5.03
N THR A 46 3.55 7.52 -4.21
CA THR A 46 3.61 7.37 -2.75
C THR A 46 2.60 8.30 -2.10
N THR A 47 1.88 7.81 -1.09
CA THR A 47 0.88 8.59 -0.37
C THR A 47 1.49 9.38 0.79
N THR A 48 0.74 10.36 1.29
CA THR A 48 1.07 11.02 2.56
C THR A 48 0.95 10.00 3.70
N PRO A 49 1.89 9.94 4.65
CA PRO A 49 1.74 9.12 5.85
C PRO A 49 0.45 9.43 6.60
N GLY A 50 -0.10 8.44 7.29
CA GLY A 50 -1.20 8.67 8.22
C GLY A 50 -1.52 7.44 9.04
N VAL A 51 -2.15 7.67 10.20
CA VAL A 51 -2.60 6.62 11.11
C VAL A 51 -3.80 5.90 10.49
N ARG A 52 -3.52 4.83 9.74
CA ARG A 52 -4.52 4.04 9.02
C ARG A 52 -4.00 2.65 8.69
N THR A 53 -4.93 1.71 8.51
CA THR A 53 -4.69 0.33 8.05
C THR A 53 -5.44 0.01 6.75
N SER A 54 -5.94 1.05 6.08
CA SER A 54 -6.61 0.95 4.80
C SER A 54 -6.27 2.12 3.88
N PHE A 55 -6.37 1.88 2.57
CA PHE A 55 -6.18 2.88 1.52
C PHE A 55 -7.06 2.52 0.33
N SER A 56 -7.69 3.51 -0.28
CA SER A 56 -8.49 3.30 -1.48
C SER A 56 -8.05 4.21 -2.63
N LEU A 57 -8.31 3.75 -3.86
CA LEU A 57 -8.16 4.56 -5.06
C LEU A 57 -9.15 4.13 -6.14
N PRO A 58 -9.54 5.05 -7.05
CA PRO A 58 -10.24 4.69 -8.26
C PRO A 58 -9.39 3.76 -9.14
N PHE A 59 -10.00 2.68 -9.60
CA PHE A 59 -9.41 1.70 -10.52
C PHE A 59 -10.00 1.87 -11.92
N PRO A 60 -9.31 2.57 -12.83
CA PRO A 60 -9.61 2.46 -14.25
C PRO A 60 -9.28 1.04 -14.73
N LEU A 61 -10.25 0.38 -15.35
CA LEU A 61 -10.09 -0.91 -16.02
C LEU A 61 -8.81 -0.91 -16.91
N LYS A 62 -8.12 -2.06 -16.97
CA LYS A 62 -6.98 -2.38 -17.87
C LYS A 62 -5.55 -2.03 -17.40
N LYS A 63 -5.27 -2.01 -16.09
CA LYS A 63 -3.90 -1.91 -15.54
C LYS A 63 -3.64 -2.94 -14.44
N ARG A 64 -2.41 -3.47 -14.34
CA ARG A 64 -1.98 -4.23 -13.16
C ARG A 64 -1.51 -3.24 -12.09
N TYR A 65 -1.90 -3.48 -10.85
CA TYR A 65 -1.43 -2.71 -9.70
C TYR A 65 -0.49 -3.55 -8.86
N GLU A 66 0.50 -2.89 -8.28
CA GLU A 66 1.37 -3.41 -7.24
C GLU A 66 1.35 -2.44 -6.07
N PHE A 67 1.13 -2.96 -4.87
CA PHE A 67 1.08 -2.18 -3.64
C PHE A 67 2.12 -2.67 -2.65
N GLN A 68 2.74 -1.73 -1.94
CA GLN A 68 3.53 -2.00 -0.75
C GLN A 68 3.24 -0.95 0.31
N VAL A 69 3.37 -1.34 1.56
CA VAL A 69 3.14 -0.46 2.71
C VAL A 69 4.36 -0.50 3.63
N ARG A 70 4.72 0.63 4.19
CA ARG A 70 5.70 0.73 5.27
C ARG A 70 5.12 1.55 6.42
N ALA A 71 5.66 1.37 7.61
CA ALA A 71 5.16 1.98 8.83
C ALA A 71 6.28 2.68 9.62
N ARG A 72 5.91 3.70 10.39
CA ARG A 72 6.77 4.32 11.42
C ARG A 72 5.92 4.79 12.60
N ILE A 73 6.58 5.18 13.69
CA ILE A 73 5.90 5.83 14.80
C ILE A 73 5.53 7.25 14.38
N GLU A 74 4.26 7.61 14.60
CA GLU A 74 3.73 8.94 14.28
C GLU A 74 4.14 10.00 15.32
N SER A 75 3.88 11.26 15.03
CA SER A 75 4.44 12.39 15.76
C SER A 75 3.98 12.53 17.21
N SER A 76 2.70 12.28 17.50
CA SER A 76 2.15 12.41 18.86
C SER A 76 2.70 11.37 19.84
N CYS A 77 3.18 10.23 19.32
CA CYS A 77 3.87 9.18 20.09
C CYS A 77 5.41 9.25 20.03
N GLY A 78 5.98 10.33 19.48
CA GLY A 78 7.42 10.50 19.30
C GLY A 78 7.89 9.98 17.95
N GLU A 79 7.75 10.82 16.92
CA GLU A 79 7.99 10.44 15.52
C GLU A 79 9.30 9.68 15.34
N SER A 80 9.24 8.51 14.71
CA SER A 80 10.47 7.84 14.32
C SER A 80 10.98 8.40 13.00
N ILE A 81 12.24 8.80 12.95
CA ILE A 81 12.92 9.10 11.69
C ILE A 81 13.08 7.84 10.80
N PHE A 82 13.00 6.65 11.40
CA PHE A 82 13.21 5.39 10.71
C PHE A 82 11.88 4.75 10.32
N TRP A 83 11.76 4.45 9.04
CA TRP A 83 10.70 3.61 8.50
C TRP A 83 11.01 2.13 8.68
N SER A 84 9.98 1.29 8.77
CA SER A 84 10.10 -0.14 8.48
C SER A 84 10.60 -0.35 7.04
N ASP A 85 11.02 -1.58 6.74
CA ASP A 85 11.11 -1.99 5.34
C ASP A 85 9.71 -1.95 4.71
N TRP A 86 9.68 -1.93 3.38
CA TRP A 86 8.43 -2.14 2.65
C TRP A 86 7.93 -3.55 2.89
N SER A 87 6.62 -3.71 2.97
CA SER A 87 5.96 -5.02 3.01
C SER A 87 6.26 -5.83 1.75
N GLU A 88 5.99 -7.13 1.83
CA GLU A 88 5.83 -7.94 0.62
C GLU A 88 4.79 -7.30 -0.32
N PRO A 89 5.03 -7.34 -1.64
CA PRO A 89 4.13 -6.73 -2.60
C PRO A 89 2.83 -7.54 -2.72
N VAL A 90 1.71 -6.84 -2.84
CA VAL A 90 0.44 -7.44 -3.26
C VAL A 90 0.06 -6.90 -4.64
N TYR A 91 -0.48 -7.78 -5.48
CA TYR A 91 -0.83 -7.47 -6.86
C TYR A 91 -2.33 -7.53 -7.07
N TRP A 92 -2.83 -6.66 -7.94
CA TRP A 92 -4.20 -6.71 -8.43
C TRP A 92 -4.25 -6.59 -9.95
N GLY A 93 -5.13 -7.37 -10.58
CA GLY A 93 -5.32 -7.41 -12.02
C GLY A 93 -4.28 -8.27 -12.77
N SER A 94 -4.53 -8.48 -14.06
CA SER A 94 -3.69 -9.30 -14.94
C SER A 94 -2.62 -8.47 -15.64
N LEU A 95 -1.43 -9.04 -15.83
CA LEU A 95 -0.44 -8.52 -16.77
C LEU A 95 -1.05 -8.46 -18.17
N LYS A 96 -0.96 -7.32 -18.86
CA LYS A 96 -1.02 -7.36 -20.32
C LYS A 96 0.29 -8.00 -20.79
N THR A 97 0.23 -9.24 -21.24
CA THR A 97 1.25 -9.78 -22.14
C THR A 97 1.28 -8.85 -23.35
N LYS A 98 2.32 -8.03 -23.48
CA LYS A 98 2.68 -7.48 -24.78
C LYS A 98 3.18 -8.67 -25.60
N ASN A 99 2.26 -9.35 -26.28
CA ASN A 99 2.65 -10.22 -27.38
C ASN A 99 3.21 -9.29 -28.45
N SER A 100 4.53 -9.13 -28.46
CA SER A 100 5.24 -8.60 -29.61
C SER A 100 4.94 -9.55 -30.77
N THR A 101 4.17 -9.04 -31.73
CA THR A 101 3.91 -9.70 -33.02
C THR A 101 5.16 -9.63 -33.89
#